data_AF-A0A9Y3S7E7-F1
#
_entry.id   AF-A0A9Y3S7E7-F1
#
_cell.length_a   1.000
_cell.length_b   1.000
_cell.length_c   1.000
_cell.angle_alpha   90.00
_cell.angle_beta   90.00
_cell.angle_gamma   90.00
#
_symmetry.space_group_name_H-M   'P 1'
#
loop_
_entity.id
_entity.type
_entity.pdbx_description
1 polymer ?
#
loop_
_entity_poly.entity_id
_entity_poly.type
_entity_poly.pdbx_seq_one_letter_code
_entity_poly.pdbx_strand_id
1 'polypeptide(L)'
;MGESSICQVRATVMLYDDNSKRWVPAGSESTSISRVQIYHNPSANTFRVVGRKLQADQQVVINCPIIKGMKYNQATPNFHQWRDHKQVWGLNFGSKEDATLFANTMTHALDTVSAPAVAGNHTSARRHVRSRLCSIPVCQIW
;
A
#
# COMPACT_ATOMS: atom_id res chain seq x y z
N MET A 1 13.69 18.95 7.79
CA MET A 1 13.91 17.85 6.83
C MET A 1 12.59 17.57 6.13
N GLY A 2 12.59 17.51 4.80
CA GLY A 2 11.37 17.22 4.01
C GLY A 2 11.08 15.72 3.94
N GLU A 3 9.93 15.36 3.40
CA GLU A 3 9.63 13.97 3.07
C GLU A 3 10.51 13.47 1.91
N SER A 4 10.81 12.17 1.91
CA SER A 4 11.58 11.53 0.85
C SER A 4 10.90 10.24 0.38
N SER A 5 11.05 9.93 -0.91
CA SER A 5 10.57 8.68 -1.49
C SER A 5 11.50 7.54 -1.10
N ILE A 6 10.97 6.49 -0.49
CA ILE A 6 11.72 5.29 -0.07
C ILE A 6 11.45 4.07 -0.98
N CYS A 7 10.45 4.16 -1.85
CA CYS A 7 10.14 3.17 -2.87
C CYS A 7 9.49 3.86 -4.06
N GLN A 8 9.76 3.38 -5.27
CA GLN A 8 9.13 3.84 -6.50
C GLN A 8 8.91 2.64 -7.43
N VAL A 9 7.67 2.47 -7.88
CA VAL A 9 7.24 1.34 -8.73
C VAL A 9 6.21 1.80 -9.76
N ARG A 10 5.92 0.95 -10.74
CA ARG A 10 4.88 1.19 -11.75
C ARG A 10 3.68 0.28 -11.53
N ALA A 11 2.51 0.88 -11.37
CA ALA A 11 1.26 0.14 -11.19
C ALA A 11 0.06 0.92 -11.72
N THR A 12 -0.98 0.20 -12.13
CA THR A 12 -2.31 0.78 -12.32
C THR A 12 -2.99 0.88 -10.95
N VAL A 13 -3.43 2.08 -10.59
CA VAL A 13 -4.16 2.32 -9.35
C VAL A 13 -5.65 2.03 -9.59
N MET A 14 -6.23 1.21 -8.72
CA MET A 14 -7.60 0.73 -8.80
C MET A 14 -8.35 1.09 -7.51
N LEU A 15 -9.65 1.32 -7.65
CA LEU A 15 -10.61 1.49 -6.55
C LEU A 15 -11.64 0.37 -6.62
N TYR A 16 -12.05 -0.14 -5.47
CA TYR A 16 -13.19 -1.04 -5.43
C TYR A 16 -14.49 -0.24 -5.39
N ASP A 17 -15.34 -0.41 -6.39
CA ASP A 17 -16.70 0.13 -6.39
C ASP A 17 -17.66 -0.86 -5.73
N ASP A 18 -18.18 -0.50 -4.57
CA ASP A 18 -19.11 -1.32 -3.80
C ASP A 18 -20.47 -1.49 -4.46
N ASN A 19 -20.88 -0.60 -5.38
CA ASN A 19 -22.17 -0.72 -6.08
C ASN A 19 -22.10 -1.80 -7.16
N SER A 20 -21.07 -1.72 -8.01
CA SER A 20 -20.87 -2.67 -9.11
C SER A 20 -20.01 -3.88 -8.74
N LYS A 21 -19.54 -3.96 -7.48
CA LYS A 21 -18.73 -5.06 -6.93
C LYS A 21 -17.48 -5.38 -7.76
N ARG A 22 -16.88 -4.37 -8.38
CA ARG A 22 -15.73 -4.53 -9.28
C ARG A 22 -14.64 -3.50 -9.01
N TRP A 23 -13.44 -3.81 -9.47
CA TRP A 23 -12.34 -2.85 -9.50
C TRP A 23 -12.50 -1.90 -10.69
N VAL A 24 -12.36 -0.60 -10.44
CA VAL A 24 -12.37 0.46 -11.45
C VAL A 24 -11.07 1.26 -11.40
N PRO A 25 -10.55 1.77 -12.53
CA PRO A 25 -9.33 2.58 -12.52
C PRO A 25 -9.50 3.89 -11.72
N ALA A 26 -8.46 4.30 -10.99
CA ALA A 26 -8.50 5.54 -10.22
C ALA A 26 -8.28 6.77 -11.10
N GLY A 27 -9.12 7.80 -10.94
CA GLY A 27 -8.95 9.13 -11.54
C GLY A 27 -9.34 9.26 -13.02
N SER A 28 -9.79 8.20 -13.68
CA SER A 28 -10.41 8.22 -15.02
C SER A 28 -11.08 6.89 -15.33
N GLU A 29 -11.98 6.87 -16.32
CA GLU A 29 -12.58 5.62 -16.83
C GLU A 29 -11.57 4.70 -17.54
N SER A 30 -10.48 5.27 -18.07
CA SER A 30 -9.43 4.51 -18.75
C SER A 30 -8.33 4.04 -17.80
N THR A 31 -7.84 2.83 -18.02
CA THR A 31 -6.69 2.27 -17.30
C THR A 31 -5.40 3.02 -17.69
N SER A 32 -4.70 3.56 -16.70
CA SER A 32 -3.42 4.25 -16.90
C SER A 32 -2.37 3.80 -15.89
N ILE A 33 -1.15 3.59 -16.35
CA ILE A 33 -0.01 3.32 -15.46
C ILE A 33 0.33 4.59 -14.68
N SER A 34 0.54 4.42 -13.38
CA SER A 34 1.01 5.44 -12.47
C SER A 34 2.39 5.10 -11.93
N ARG A 35 3.18 6.14 -11.66
CA ARG A 35 4.35 6.04 -10.78
C ARG A 35 3.84 6.11 -9.36
N VAL A 36 3.93 4.99 -8.65
CA VAL A 36 3.51 4.87 -7.25
C VAL A 36 4.75 4.87 -6.37
N GLN A 37 4.70 5.68 -5.32
CA GLN A 37 5.81 5.92 -4.41
C GLN A 37 5.32 5.83 -2.97
N ILE A 38 6.20 5.37 -2.08
CA ILE A 38 6.01 5.49 -0.64
C ILE A 38 6.91 6.61 -0.16
N TYR A 39 6.32 7.64 0.43
CA TYR A 39 7.04 8.75 1.05
C TYR A 39 7.13 8.55 2.56
N HIS A 40 8.28 8.88 3.12
CA HIS A 40 8.52 8.92 4.57
C HIS A 40 8.87 10.36 4.98
N ASN A 41 8.23 10.85 6.03
CA ASN A 41 8.60 12.08 6.73
C ASN A 41 9.22 11.71 8.09
N PRO A 42 10.56 11.72 8.23
CA PRO A 42 11.24 11.35 9.47
C PRO A 42 10.87 12.25 10.66
N SER A 43 10.53 13.52 10.40
CA SER A 43 10.23 14.49 11.46
C SER A 43 8.93 14.17 12.18
N ALA A 44 7.95 13.62 11.45
CA ALA A 44 6.65 13.21 11.99
C ALA A 44 6.51 11.68 12.15
N ASN A 45 7.51 10.92 11.71
CA ASN A 45 7.46 9.47 11.56
C ASN A 45 6.19 8.98 10.82
N THR A 46 5.80 9.70 9.77
CA THR A 46 4.61 9.39 8.97
C THR A 46 5.00 8.87 7.61
N PHE A 47 4.21 7.93 7.10
CA PHE A 47 4.37 7.40 5.75
C PHE A 47 3.09 7.61 4.94
N ARG A 48 3.23 7.75 3.63
CA ARG A 48 2.09 7.86 2.71
C ARG A 48 2.40 7.25 1.35
N VAL A 49 1.40 6.63 0.75
CA VAL A 49 1.42 6.15 -0.63
C VAL A 49 0.94 7.27 -1.55
N VAL A 50 1.73 7.60 -2.56
CA VAL A 50 1.41 8.62 -3.55
C VAL A 50 1.58 8.05 -4.93
N GLY A 51 0.55 8.14 -5.76
CA GLY A 51 0.58 7.68 -7.15
C GLY A 51 0.21 8.81 -8.08
N ARG A 52 1.08 9.05 -9.07
CA ARG A 52 0.86 10.02 -10.14
C ARG A 52 0.80 9.30 -11.47
N LYS A 53 -0.19 9.62 -12.29
CA LYS A 53 -0.27 9.07 -13.65
C LYS A 53 1.01 9.39 -14.42
N LEU A 54 1.50 8.44 -15.22
CA LEU A 54 2.59 8.66 -16.17
C LEU A 54 2.07 9.33 -17.45
N GLN A 55 1.30 10.41 -17.28
CA GLN A 55 0.75 11.25 -18.34
C GLN A 55 1.28 12.68 -18.16
N ALA A 56 1.07 13.54 -19.16
CA ALA A 56 1.62 14.90 -19.17
C ALA A 56 1.17 15.74 -17.96
N ASP A 57 -0.05 15.52 -17.47
CA ASP A 57 -0.63 16.22 -16.32
C ASP A 57 -0.11 15.74 -14.96
N GLN A 58 0.55 14.57 -14.91
CA GLN A 58 1.01 13.92 -13.68
C GLN A 58 -0.04 13.90 -12.56
N GLN A 59 -1.31 13.68 -12.93
CA GLN A 59 -2.44 13.72 -12.02
C GLN A 59 -2.20 12.79 -10.81
N VAL A 60 -2.40 13.32 -9.60
CA VAL A 60 -2.37 12.53 -8.36
C VAL A 60 -3.65 11.71 -8.27
N VAL A 61 -3.51 10.38 -8.33
CA VAL A 61 -4.65 9.42 -8.26
C VAL A 61 -4.76 8.71 -6.92
N ILE A 62 -3.68 8.71 -6.15
CA ILE A 62 -3.67 8.24 -4.76
C ILE A 62 -2.78 9.15 -3.93
N ASN A 63 -3.28 9.52 -2.75
CA ASN A 63 -2.55 10.19 -1.69
C ASN A 63 -3.08 9.66 -0.36
N CYS A 64 -2.63 8.47 0.02
CA CYS A 64 -3.16 7.72 1.15
C CYS A 64 -2.11 7.65 2.28
N PRO A 65 -2.42 8.11 3.51
CA PRO A 65 -1.55 7.88 4.65
C PRO A 65 -1.47 6.37 4.99
N ILE A 66 -0.30 5.91 5.42
CA ILE A 66 -0.11 4.57 5.99
C ILE A 66 -0.28 4.71 7.50
N ILE A 67 -1.37 4.16 8.03
CA ILE A 67 -1.75 4.30 9.44
C ILE A 67 -1.57 2.98 10.20
N LYS A 68 -1.36 3.08 11.51
CA LYS A 68 -1.30 1.93 12.41
C LYS A 68 -2.57 1.08 12.29
N GLY A 69 -2.40 -0.24 12.21
CA GLY A 69 -3.51 -1.19 12.09
C GLY A 69 -4.14 -1.29 10.70
N MET A 70 -3.63 -0.54 9.71
CA MET A 70 -4.05 -0.72 8.31
C MET A 70 -3.69 -2.14 7.86
N LYS A 71 -4.64 -2.82 7.21
CA LYS A 71 -4.46 -4.17 6.69
C LYS A 71 -4.03 -4.11 5.23
N TYR A 72 -2.79 -4.51 4.98
CA TYR A 72 -2.25 -4.69 3.65
C TYR A 72 -2.35 -6.16 3.23
N ASN A 73 -2.89 -6.42 2.04
CA ASN A 73 -3.14 -7.75 1.53
C ASN A 73 -2.58 -7.92 0.11
N GLN A 74 -1.72 -8.92 -0.07
CA GLN A 74 -1.18 -9.31 -1.37
C GLN A 74 -2.12 -10.36 -2.00
N ALA A 75 -3.20 -9.90 -2.64
CA ALA A 75 -4.26 -10.77 -3.16
C ALA A 75 -3.76 -11.70 -4.29
N THR A 76 -2.84 -11.22 -5.13
CA THR A 76 -2.08 -12.04 -6.09
C THR A 76 -0.63 -11.53 -6.14
N PRO A 77 0.31 -12.26 -6.78
CA PRO A 77 1.69 -11.80 -6.90
C PRO A 77 1.89 -10.42 -7.56
N ASN A 78 0.90 -9.95 -8.34
CA ASN A 78 0.93 -8.65 -9.02
C ASN A 78 -0.24 -7.74 -8.62
N PHE A 79 -1.08 -8.14 -7.66
CA PHE A 79 -2.24 -7.35 -7.26
C PHE A 79 -2.33 -7.26 -5.74
N HIS A 80 -2.06 -6.07 -5.21
CA HIS A 80 -2.08 -5.81 -3.77
C HIS A 80 -3.18 -4.81 -3.45
N GLN A 81 -3.76 -4.91 -2.26
CA GLN A 81 -4.89 -4.09 -1.85
C GLN A 81 -4.84 -3.76 -0.36
N TRP A 82 -5.48 -2.66 0.01
CA TRP A 82 -5.70 -2.26 1.40
C TRP A 82 -6.93 -1.37 1.50
N ARG A 83 -7.49 -1.26 2.69
CA ARG A 83 -8.66 -0.43 2.97
C ARG A 83 -8.28 0.75 3.85
N ASP A 84 -8.78 1.93 3.50
CA ASP A 84 -8.83 3.09 4.38
C ASP A 84 -10.27 3.40 4.82
N HIS A 85 -10.50 4.54 5.47
CA HIS A 85 -11.82 4.94 5.95
C HIS A 85 -12.86 5.28 4.87
N LYS A 86 -12.44 5.45 3.62
CA LYS A 86 -13.25 5.95 2.51
C LYS A 86 -13.43 4.89 1.44
N GLN A 87 -12.39 4.13 1.15
CA GLN A 87 -12.35 3.23 0.00
C GLN A 87 -11.35 2.10 0.14
N VAL A 88 -11.41 1.17 -0.80
CA VAL A 88 -10.43 0.10 -0.95
C VAL A 88 -9.53 0.44 -2.12
N TRP A 89 -8.24 0.50 -1.85
CA TRP A 89 -7.20 0.70 -2.83
C TRP A 89 -6.71 -0.63 -3.36
N GLY A 90 -6.46 -0.67 -4.67
CA GLY A 90 -5.80 -1.78 -5.36
C GLY A 90 -4.66 -1.26 -6.21
N LEU A 91 -3.56 -2.00 -6.25
CA LEU A 91 -2.43 -1.74 -7.15
C LEU A 91 -2.21 -2.98 -8.01
N ASN A 92 -2.33 -2.80 -9.32
CA ASN A 92 -1.97 -3.82 -10.32
C ASN A 92 -0.58 -3.49 -10.88
N PHE A 93 0.43 -4.24 -10.46
CA PHE A 93 1.84 -4.00 -10.78
C PHE A 93 2.19 -4.53 -12.17
N GLY A 94 3.07 -3.82 -12.88
CA GLY A 94 3.56 -4.26 -14.18
C GLY A 94 4.47 -5.50 -14.12
N SER A 95 5.08 -5.77 -12.97
CA SER A 95 5.99 -6.89 -12.74
C SER A 95 5.91 -7.41 -11.30
N LYS A 96 6.33 -8.66 -11.10
CA LYS A 96 6.39 -9.30 -9.77
C LYS A 96 7.46 -8.66 -8.89
N GLU A 97 8.53 -8.18 -9.52
CA GLU A 97 9.66 -7.53 -8.88
C GLU A 97 9.20 -6.19 -8.26
N ASP A 98 8.44 -5.40 -9.01
CA ASP A 98 7.84 -4.15 -8.52
C ASP A 98 6.86 -4.43 -7.38
N ALA A 99 6.01 -5.45 -7.52
CA ALA A 99 5.07 -5.86 -6.49
C ALA A 99 5.80 -6.24 -5.18
N THR A 100 6.85 -7.05 -5.29
CA THR A 100 7.66 -7.52 -4.15
C THR A 100 8.39 -6.36 -3.49
N LEU A 101 9.00 -5.47 -4.27
CA LEU A 101 9.65 -4.27 -3.76
C LEU A 101 8.67 -3.40 -2.98
N PHE A 102 7.49 -3.15 -3.54
CA PHE A 102 6.45 -2.36 -2.88
C PHE A 102 5.96 -3.02 -1.58
N ALA A 103 5.72 -4.34 -1.60
CA ALA A 103 5.28 -5.09 -0.43
C ALA A 103 6.28 -5.04 0.73
N ASN A 104 7.58 -5.18 0.43
CA ASN A 104 8.63 -5.09 1.43
C ASN A 104 8.68 -3.71 2.08
N THR A 105 8.63 -2.65 1.28
CA THR A 105 8.63 -1.27 1.80
C THR A 105 7.34 -0.96 2.57
N MET A 106 6.19 -1.41 2.10
CA MET A 106 4.89 -1.21 2.76
C MET A 106 4.86 -1.89 4.13
N THR A 107 5.38 -3.12 4.22
CA THR A 107 5.48 -3.87 5.48
C THR A 107 6.39 -3.12 6.48
N HIS A 108 7.56 -2.68 6.03
CA HIS A 108 8.46 -1.88 6.86
C HIS A 108 7.80 -0.59 7.37
N ALA A 109 7.07 0.12 6.50
CA ALA A 109 6.34 1.32 6.88
C ALA A 109 5.26 1.01 7.95
N LEU A 110 4.49 -0.05 7.76
CA LEU A 110 3.46 -0.52 8.71
C LEU A 110 4.04 -0.89 10.07
N ASP A 111 5.17 -1.59 10.10
CA ASP A 111 5.87 -1.94 11.34
C ASP A 111 6.36 -0.68 12.05
N THR A 112 6.93 0.27 11.31
CA THR A 112 7.45 1.53 11.87
C THR A 112 6.35 2.40 12.48
N VAL A 113 5.18 2.51 11.83
CA VAL A 113 4.03 3.26 12.40
C VAL A 113 3.32 2.51 13.52
N SER A 114 3.50 1.19 13.61
CA SER A 114 2.91 0.35 14.65
C SER A 114 3.77 0.28 15.91
N ALA A 115 5.08 0.49 15.77
CA ALA A 115 6.02 0.55 16.86
C ALA A 115 5.58 1.63 17.87
N PRO A 116 5.51 1.31 19.17
CA PRO A 116 5.33 2.33 20.18
C PRO A 116 6.51 3.31 20.09
N ALA A 117 6.23 4.61 20.15
CA ALA A 117 7.28 5.61 20.32
C ALA A 117 8.07 5.20 21.57
N VAL A 118 9.33 4.79 21.40
CA VAL A 118 10.16 4.31 22.51
C VAL A 118 10.45 5.50 23.43
N ALA A 119 9.60 5.69 24.42
CA ALA A 119 10.04 6.08 25.76
C ALA A 119 10.55 4.79 26.44
N GLY A 120 11.72 4.87 27.05
CA GLY A 120 12.58 3.72 27.34
C GLY A 120 12.04 2.64 28.30
N ASN A 121 12.86 1.59 28.35
CA ASN A 121 12.97 0.49 29.30
C ASN A 121 12.09 -0.78 29.19
N HIS A 122 12.85 -1.89 29.17
CA HIS A 122 12.60 -3.24 29.71
C HIS A 122 11.83 -4.32 28.92
N THR A 123 12.64 -5.31 28.48
CA THR A 123 12.47 -6.78 28.54
C THR A 123 11.20 -7.47 28.01
N SER A 124 11.45 -8.33 26.99
CA SER A 124 11.12 -9.77 26.95
C SER A 124 10.19 -10.28 25.84
N ALA A 125 10.62 -11.44 25.31
CA ALA A 125 9.84 -12.57 24.78
C ALA A 125 9.20 -12.53 23.37
N ARG A 126 9.86 -13.30 22.49
CA ARG A 126 9.34 -14.17 21.41
C ARG A 126 7.82 -14.29 21.24
N ARG A 127 7.37 -14.33 19.97
CA ARG A 127 6.63 -15.48 19.44
C ARG A 127 6.68 -15.59 17.90
N HIS A 128 7.05 -16.79 17.44
CA HIS A 128 6.79 -17.31 16.09
C HIS A 128 5.31 -17.69 15.95
N VAL A 129 4.68 -17.42 14.80
CA VAL A 129 3.58 -18.19 14.19
C VAL A 129 3.65 -17.92 12.68
N ARG A 130 4.23 -18.86 11.92
CA ARG A 130 3.58 -19.87 11.05
C ARG A 130 2.88 -19.31 9.80
N SER A 131 3.53 -19.63 8.69
CA SER A 131 3.01 -19.80 7.34
C SER A 131 1.66 -20.54 7.30
N ARG A 132 0.72 -19.99 6.54
CA ARG A 132 -0.38 -20.74 5.94
C ARG A 132 -0.52 -20.27 4.49
N LEU A 133 -0.15 -21.14 3.55
CA LEU A 133 -0.69 -21.08 2.21
C LEU A 133 -2.20 -21.25 2.32
N CYS A 134 -2.97 -20.29 1.83
CA CYS A 134 -4.40 -20.44 1.65
C CYS A 134 -4.75 -19.98 0.24
N SER A 135 -5.07 -20.94 -0.62
CA SER A 135 -5.67 -20.72 -1.93
C SER A 135 -7.06 -20.12 -1.70
N ILE A 136 -7.31 -18.87 -2.13
CA ILE A 136 -8.67 -18.29 -2.05
C ILE A 136 -9.03 -17.54 -3.34
N PRO A 137 -10.16 -17.90 -3.98
CA PRO A 137 -10.86 -17.07 -4.95
C PRO A 137 -11.70 -16.00 -4.21
N VAL A 138 -11.55 -14.73 -4.61
CA VAL A 138 -12.55 -13.64 -4.47
C VAL A 138 -13.30 -13.55 -3.13
N CYS A 139 -12.63 -13.31 -1.99
CA CYS A 139 -13.29 -12.91 -0.74
C CYS A 139 -12.31 -12.32 0.30
N GLN A 140 -11.56 -11.27 -0.07
CA GLN A 140 -10.67 -10.57 0.88
C GLN A 140 -10.76 -9.05 0.73
N ILE A 141 -11.99 -8.51 0.76
CA ILE A 141 -12.25 -7.07 0.87
C ILE A 141 -12.73 -6.70 2.30
N TRP A 142 -12.68 -7.68 3.23
CA TRP A 142 -13.03 -7.53 4.65
C TRP A 142 -12.30 -6.36 5.33
#